data_AF-A0A963REH4-F1
#
_entry.id   AF-A0A963REH4-F1
#
_cell.length_a   1.000
_cell.length_b   1.000
_cell.length_c   1.000
_cell.angle_alpha   90.00
_cell.angle_beta   90.00
_cell.angle_gamma   90.00
#
_symmetry.space_group_name_H-M   'P 1'
#
loop_
_entity.id
_entity.type
_entity.pdbx_description
1 polymer ?
#
loop_
_entity_poly.entity_id
_entity_poly.type
_entity_poly.pdbx_seq_one_letter_code
_entity_poly.pdbx_strand_id
1 'polypeptide(L)' 'MKLLKLVPEDTNIKFLKWRVPFYVVSMILIAASWGLVVTKGLNYGVDFAGG' A
#
# COMPACT_ATOMS: atom_id res chain seq x y z
N MET A 1 -5.42 36.88 -16.56
CA MET A 1 -4.95 36.13 -15.38
C MET A 1 -3.93 35.10 -15.85
N LYS A 2 -2.72 35.06 -15.28
CA LYS A 2 -1.71 34.04 -15.61
C LYS A 2 -1.97 32.80 -14.76
N LEU A 3 -2.19 31.64 -15.40
CA LEU A 3 -2.26 30.35 -14.72
C LEU A 3 -0.87 30.00 -14.18
N LEU A 4 -0.77 29.70 -12.88
CA LEU A 4 0.45 29.15 -12.30
C LEU A 4 0.67 27.74 -12.85
N LYS A 5 1.69 27.58 -13.68
CA LYS A 5 2.06 26.29 -14.28
C LYS A 5 2.99 25.54 -13.34
N LEU A 6 2.40 24.74 -12.44
CA LEU A 6 3.13 23.97 -11.41
C LEU A 6 3.88 22.75 -11.98
N VAL A 7 3.41 22.21 -13.10
CA VAL A 7 4.03 21.05 -13.75
C VAL A 7 4.36 21.43 -15.20
N PRO A 8 5.64 21.31 -15.62
CA PRO A 8 6.05 21.53 -17.00
C PRO A 8 5.33 20.58 -17.97
N GLU A 9 5.12 21.01 -19.22
CA GLU A 9 4.50 20.19 -20.28
C GLU A 9 5.36 18.95 -20.60
N ASP A 10 6.68 19.07 -20.50
CA ASP A 10 7.64 17.99 -20.80
C ASP A 10 7.97 17.11 -19.58
N THR A 11 7.11 17.07 -18.56
CA THR A 11 7.34 16.25 -17.38
C THR A 11 7.27 14.76 -17.72
N ASN A 12 8.42 14.11 -17.89
CA ASN A 12 8.53 12.69 -18.21
C ASN A 12 9.08 11.87 -17.04
N ILE A 13 8.22 11.54 -16.08
CA ILE A 13 8.59 10.69 -14.95
C ILE A 13 8.44 9.22 -15.35
N LYS A 14 9.53 8.46 -15.24
CA LYS A 14 9.58 7.03 -15.60
C LYS A 14 8.99 6.14 -14.50
N PHE A 15 7.71 6.33 -14.16
CA PHE A 15 7.02 5.57 -13.10
C PHE A 15 7.13 4.05 -13.27
N LEU A 16 6.99 3.57 -14.50
CA LEU A 16 7.06 2.14 -14.82
C LEU A 16 8.42 1.51 -14.54
N LYS A 17 9.51 2.31 -14.47
CA LYS A 17 10.84 1.81 -14.09
C LYS A 17 10.85 1.26 -12.67
N TRP A 18 10.00 1.79 -11.80
CA TRP A 18 9.99 1.47 -10.36
C TRP A 18 8.95 0.41 -9.97
N ARG A 19 8.15 -0.07 -10.91
CA ARG A 19 7.04 -1.01 -10.62
C ARG A 19 7.50 -2.25 -9.84
N VAL A 20 8.66 -2.82 -10.19
CA VAL A 20 9.14 -4.07 -9.60
C VAL A 20 9.50 -3.90 -8.12
N PRO A 21 10.34 -2.93 -7.70
CA PRO A 21 10.55 -2.66 -6.27
C PRO A 21 9.25 -2.43 -5.49
N PHE A 22 8.30 -1.66 -6.03
CA PHE A 22 7.01 -1.43 -5.37
C PHE A 22 6.17 -2.71 -5.23
N TYR A 23 6.16 -3.58 -6.24
CA TYR A 23 5.49 -4.88 -6.15
C TYR A 23 6.13 -5.78 -5.10
N VAL A 24 7.47 -5.80 -4.99
CA VAL A 24 8.17 -6.58 -3.95
C VAL A 24 7.79 -6.08 -2.56
N VAL A 25 7.83 -4.77 -2.33
CA VAL A 25 7.43 -4.18 -1.04
C VAL A 25 5.97 -4.51 -0.73
N SER A 26 5.07 -4.40 -1.71
CA SER A 26 3.66 -4.75 -1.53
C SER A 26 3.48 -6.22 -1.15
N MET A 27 4.16 -7.14 -1.82
CA MET A 27 4.12 -8.57 -1.51
C MET A 27 4.63 -8.87 -0.09
N ILE A 28 5.71 -8.22 0.34
CA ILE A 28 6.23 -8.34 1.70
C ILE A 28 5.19 -7.87 2.72
N LEU A 29 4.54 -6.72 2.48
CA LEU A 29 3.52 -6.19 3.39
C LEU A 29 2.29 -7.09 3.46
N ILE A 30 1.87 -7.68 2.35
CA ILE A 30 0.78 -8.66 2.31
C ILE A 30 1.16 -9.90 3.15
N ALA A 31 2.34 -10.47 2.92
CA ALA A 31 2.81 -11.63 3.67
C ALA A 31 2.93 -11.33 5.18
N ALA A 32 3.46 -10.15 5.53
CA ALA A 32 3.56 -9.70 6.91
C ALA A 32 2.17 -9.53 7.56
N SER A 33 1.19 -8.99 6.83
CA SER A 33 -0.19 -8.88 7.30
C SER A 33 -0.78 -10.24 7.66
N TRP A 34 -0.67 -11.22 6.76
CA TRP A 34 -1.10 -12.59 7.04
C TRP A 34 -0.34 -13.20 8.23
N GLY A 35 0.97 -12.99 8.29
CA GLY A 35 1.79 -13.44 9.42
C GLY A 35 1.32 -12.87 10.76
N LEU A 36 0.95 -11.59 10.79
CA LEU A 36 0.39 -10.96 12.00
C LEU A 36 -0.98 -11.53 12.35
N VAL A 37 -1.87 -11.75 11.39
CA VAL A 37 -3.18 -12.38 11.66
C VAL A 37 -3.00 -13.75 12.30
N VAL A 38 -2.07 -14.58 11.79
CA VAL A 38 -1.83 -15.93 12.34
C VAL A 38 -1.14 -15.90 13.71
N THR A 39 -0.21 -14.97 13.94
CA THR A 39 0.61 -14.95 15.17
C THR A 39 0.02 -14.10 16.30
N LYS A 40 -0.73 -13.05 15.97
CA LYS A 40 -1.34 -12.11 16.93
C LYS A 40 -2.85 -12.25 17.00
N GLY A 41 -3.48 -12.94 16.05
CA GLY A 41 -4.92 -13.04 15.97
C GLY A 41 -5.58 -11.73 15.53
N LEU A 42 -6.90 -11.71 15.64
CA LEU A 42 -7.74 -10.54 15.39
C LEU A 42 -8.44 -10.14 16.69
N ASN A 43 -8.87 -8.88 16.77
CA ASN A 43 -9.74 -8.44 17.84
C ASN A 43 -11.18 -8.87 17.51
N TYR A 44 -11.59 -10.04 18.00
CA TYR A 44 -12.92 -10.60 17.76
C TYR A 44 -13.98 -9.87 18.58
N GLY A 45 -15.11 -9.53 17.94
CA GLY A 45 -16.30 -9.01 18.63
C GLY A 45 -17.06 -10.11 19.39
N VAL A 46 -18.05 -9.71 20.20
CA VAL A 46 -18.88 -10.61 21.02
C VAL A 46 -19.50 -11.75 20.21
N ASP A 47 -20.00 -11.46 19.00
CA ASP A 47 -20.59 -12.43 18.08
C ASP A 47 -19.64 -13.58 17.69
N PHE A 48 -18.32 -13.36 17.80
CA PHE A 48 -17.28 -14.32 17.43
C PHE A 48 -16.47 -14.84 18.63
N ALA A 49 -16.45 -14.10 19.73
CA ALA A 49 -15.72 -14.46 20.95
C ALA A 49 -16.49 -15.44 21.86
N GLY A 50 -17.77 -15.73 21.55
CA GLY A 50 -18.58 -16.71 22.27
C GLY A 50 -19.09 -16.22 23.64
N GLY A 51 -19.27 -14.90 23.78
CA GLY A 51 -19.89 -14.26 24.93
C GLY A 51 -21.35 -13.92 24.70
#